data_AF-A0A4U6LF95-F1
#
_entry.id   AF-A0A4U6LF95-F1
#
_cell.length_a   1.000
_cell.length_b   1.000
_cell.length_c   1.000
_cell.angle_alpha   90.00
_cell.angle_beta   90.00
_cell.angle_gamma   90.00
#
_symmetry.space_group_name_H-M   'P 1'
#
loop_
_entity.id
_entity.type
_entity.pdbx_description
1 polymer ?
#
loop_
_entity_poly.entity_id
_entity_poly.type
_entity_poly.pdbx_seq_one_letter_code
_entity_poly.pdbx_strand_id
1 'polypeptide(L)' 'VFDSTGLLNLTQRPQRLGILGGGYIGVEFASMFANFGSQVTIFEAAPLFLPREDRDIADAIADILRDKGVELILNAKVQ' A
#
# COMPACT_ATOMS: atom_id res chain seq x y z
N VAL A 1 -13.67 3.82 6.80
CA VAL A 1 -12.88 2.58 6.96
C VAL A 1 -13.54 1.53 6.10
N PHE A 2 -12.76 0.85 5.26
CA PHE A 2 -13.26 -0.13 4.29
C PHE A 2 -12.36 -1.36 4.33
N ASP A 3 -12.92 -2.52 4.03
CA ASP A 3 -12.16 -3.70 3.64
C ASP A 3 -11.98 -3.73 2.11
N SER A 4 -11.37 -4.79 1.56
CA SER A 4 -11.17 -4.93 0.11
C SER A 4 -12.49 -4.90 -0.66
N THR A 5 -13.54 -5.53 -0.13
CA THR A 5 -14.87 -5.55 -0.75
C THR A 5 -15.49 -4.16 -0.79
N GLY A 6 -15.48 -3.43 0.32
CA GLY A 6 -16.01 -2.07 0.39
C GLY A 6 -15.23 -1.10 -0.49
N LEU A 7 -13.91 -1.24 -0.55
CA LEU A 7 -13.04 -0.35 -1.32
C LEU A 7 -13.27 -0.47 -2.84
N LEU A 8 -13.57 -1.68 -3.35
CA LEU A 8 -13.90 -1.92 -4.76
C LEU A 8 -15.25 -1.31 -5.19
N ASN A 9 -16.15 -1.06 -4.24
CA ASN A 9 -17.48 -0.51 -4.52
C ASN A 9 -17.53 1.02 -4.46
N LEU A 10 -16.38 1.70 -4.31
CA LEU A 10 -16.35 3.16 -4.35
C LEU A 10 -16.70 3.67 -5.75
N THR A 11 -17.67 4.59 -5.82
CA THR A 11 -18.08 5.24 -7.07
C THR A 11 -17.11 6.33 -7.52
N GLN A 12 -16.27 6.82 -6.61
CA GLN A 12 -15.24 7.81 -6.87
C GLN A 12 -13.96 7.44 -6.13
N ARG A 13 -12.81 7.69 -6.77
CA ARG A 13 -11.51 7.50 -6.13
C ARG A 13 -11.33 8.50 -4.97
N PRO A 14 -10.76 8.09 -3.84
CA PRO A 14 -10.36 9.02 -2.81
C PRO A 14 -9.17 9.86 -3.29
N GLN A 15 -9.06 11.11 -2.84
CA GLN A 15 -7.86 11.92 -3.11
C GLN A 15 -6.65 11.39 -2.33
N ARG A 16 -6.87 10.88 -1.11
CA ARG A 16 -5.86 10.29 -0.23
C ARG A 16 -6.36 8.96 0.31
N LEU A 17 -5.54 7.93 0.26
CA LEU A 17 -5.87 6.58 0.72
C LEU A 17 -4.79 6.07 1.68
N GLY A 18 -5.19 5.76 2.91
CA GLY A 18 -4.36 5.02 3.87
C GLY A 18 -4.69 3.54 3.83
N ILE A 19 -3.66 2.69 3.69
CA ILE A 19 -3.78 1.24 3.69
C ILE A 19 -3.12 0.68 4.94
N LEU A 20 -3.88 -0.07 5.73
CA LEU A 20 -3.37 -0.75 6.92
C LEU A 20 -2.93 -2.17 6.53
N GLY A 21 -1.62 -2.40 6.52
CA GLY A 21 -0.96 -3.64 6.10
C GLY A 21 -0.30 -3.55 4.72
N GLY A 22 0.99 -3.87 4.66
CA GLY A 22 1.82 -3.95 3.46
C GLY A 22 1.96 -5.37 2.90
N GLY A 23 0.95 -6.22 3.13
CA GLY A 23 0.84 -7.53 2.49
C GLY A 23 0.38 -7.43 1.02
N TYR A 24 0.28 -8.57 0.34
CA TYR A 24 0.01 -8.64 -1.11
C TYR A 24 -1.22 -7.82 -1.55
N ILE A 25 -2.36 -7.99 -0.88
CA ILE A 25 -3.59 -7.24 -1.19
C ILE A 25 -3.37 -5.73 -1.00
N GLY A 26 -2.70 -5.31 0.07
CA GLY A 26 -2.40 -3.91 0.33
C GLY A 26 -1.54 -3.29 -0.78
N VAL A 27 -0.56 -4.05 -1.29
CA VAL A 27 0.30 -3.66 -2.41
C VAL A 27 -0.47 -3.53 -3.72
N GLU A 28 -1.36 -4.49 -4.02
CA GLU A 28 -2.23 -4.44 -5.22
C GLU A 28 -3.09 -3.16 -5.22
N PHE A 29 -3.77 -2.89 -4.11
CA PHE A 29 -4.59 -1.69 -3.96
C PHE A 29 -3.76 -0.41 -3.98
N ALA A 30 -2.57 -0.42 -3.37
CA ALA A 30 -1.69 0.75 -3.37
C ALA A 30 -1.27 1.15 -4.78
N SER A 31 -0.79 0.18 -5.57
CA SER A 31 -0.40 0.40 -6.96
C SER A 31 -1.60 0.85 -7.80
N MET A 32 -2.76 0.21 -7.63
CA MET A 32 -3.98 0.56 -8.37
C MET A 32 -4.44 2.00 -8.09
N PHE A 33 -4.58 2.38 -6.83
CA PHE A 33 -5.07 3.71 -6.46
C PHE A 33 -4.06 4.82 -6.70
N ALA A 34 -2.75 4.54 -6.61
CA ALA A 34 -1.69 5.46 -7.03
C ALA A 34 -1.74 5.72 -8.54
N ASN A 35 -1.93 4.67 -9.35
CA ASN A 35 -2.12 4.83 -10.80
C ASN A 35 -3.38 5.65 -11.14
N PHE A 36 -4.44 5.56 -10.33
CA PHE A 36 -5.62 6.41 -10.48
C PHE A 36 -5.40 7.85 -9.99
N GLY A 37 -4.21 8.19 -9.48
CA GLY A 37 -3.84 9.53 -9.03
C GLY A 37 -4.26 9.84 -7.59
N SER A 38 -4.47 8.81 -6.77
CA SER A 38 -4.68 8.98 -5.32
C SER A 38 -3.31 9.07 -4.64
N GLN A 39 -3.17 9.92 -3.63
CA GLN A 39 -1.99 9.88 -2.77
C GLN A 39 -2.16 8.70 -1.80
N VAL A 40 -1.26 7.72 -1.87
CA VAL A 40 -1.37 6.48 -1.11
C VAL A 40 -0.27 6.39 -0.05
N THR A 41 -0.64 6.01 1.17
CA THR A 41 0.31 5.63 2.22
C THR A 41 -0.03 4.23 2.73
N ILE A 42 0.95 3.32 2.73
CA ILE A 42 0.88 2.00 3.36
C ILE A 42 1.49 2.09 4.76
N PHE A 43 0.75 1.60 5.75
CA PHE A 43 1.19 1.43 7.13
C PHE A 43 1.39 -0.06 7.42
N GLU A 44 2.64 -0.51 7.49
CA GLU A 44 3.01 -1.89 7.81
C GLU A 44 3.51 -1.96 9.25
N ALA A 45 2.94 -2.88 10.04
CA ALA A 45 3.31 -3.07 11.43
C ALA A 45 4.67 -3.78 11.57
N ALA A 46 5.03 -4.63 10.62
CA ALA A 46 6.29 -5.34 10.58
C ALA A 46 7.47 -4.38 10.32
N PRO A 47 8.68 -4.75 10.78
CA PRO A 47 9.90 -4.01 10.47
C PRO A 47 10.38 -4.18 9.03
N LEU A 48 9.85 -5.18 8.31
CA LEU A 48 10.25 -5.53 6.95
C LEU A 48 9.04 -5.51 6.02
N PHE A 49 9.24 -4.95 4.83
CA PHE A 49 8.29 -5.05 3.72
C PHE A 49 8.40 -6.43 3.06
N LEU A 50 7.24 -7.01 2.76
CA LEU A 50 7.09 -8.33 2.13
C LEU A 50 8.13 -9.36 2.64
N PRO A 51 8.14 -9.69 3.95
CA PRO A 51 9.20 -10.49 4.57
C PRO A 51 9.31 -11.93 4.04
N ARG A 52 8.31 -12.38 3.26
CA ARG A 52 8.28 -13.71 2.65
C ARG A 52 8.91 -13.77 1.25
N GLU A 53 9.14 -12.62 0.63
CA GLU A 53 9.79 -12.56 -0.69
C GLU A 53 11.31 -12.52 -0.56
N ASP A 54 12.02 -12.73 -1.65
CA ASP A 54 13.46 -12.45 -1.67
C ASP A 54 13.71 -10.95 -1.50
N ARG A 55 14.86 -10.59 -0.92
CA ARG A 55 15.14 -9.19 -0.53
C ARG A 55 15.22 -8.26 -1.74
N ASP A 56 15.87 -8.71 -2.81
CA ASP A 56 15.96 -7.99 -4.08
C ASP A 56 14.57 -7.77 -4.73
N ILE A 57 13.69 -8.77 -4.66
CA ILE A 57 12.31 -8.67 -5.15
C ILE A 57 11.50 -7.68 -4.30
N ALA A 58 11.56 -7.79 -2.98
CA ALA A 58 10.85 -6.89 -2.08
C ALA A 58 11.30 -5.43 -2.25
N ASP A 59 12.60 -5.20 -2.41
CA ASP A 59 13.17 -3.87 -2.63
C ASP A 59 12.76 -3.30 -4.00
N ALA A 60 12.80 -4.12 -5.06
CA ALA A 60 12.33 -3.71 -6.39
C ALA A 60 10.84 -3.31 -6.38
N ILE A 61 9.99 -4.06 -5.67
CA ILE A 61 8.57 -3.72 -5.52
C ILE A 61 8.43 -2.40 -4.74
N ALA A 62 9.18 -2.22 -3.66
CA ALA A 62 9.13 -0.99 -2.86
C ALA A 62 9.53 0.23 -3.70
N ASP A 63 10.57 0.12 -4.52
CA ASP A 63 11.03 1.20 -5.40
C ASP A 63 9.99 1.53 -6.47
N ILE A 64 9.39 0.52 -7.11
CA ILE A 64 8.29 0.72 -8.07
C ILE A 64 7.11 1.45 -7.41
N LEU A 65 6.77 1.10 -6.17
CA LEU A 65 5.70 1.78 -5.43
C LEU A 65 6.06 3.23 -5.11
N ARG A 66 7.29 3.49 -4.65
CA ARG A 66 7.78 4.84 -4.36
C ARG A 66 7.82 5.73 -5.60
N ASP A 67 8.22 5.19 -6.74
CA ASP A 67 8.23 5.89 -8.04
C ASP A 67 6.81 6.29 -8.48
N LYS A 68 5.79 5.54 -8.05
CA LYS A 68 4.37 5.87 -8.25
C LYS A 68 3.83 6.84 -7.19
N GLY A 69 4.66 7.32 -6.27
CA GLY A 69 4.27 8.24 -5.20
C GLY A 69 3.58 7.55 -4.02
N VAL A 70 3.74 6.23 -3.85
CA VAL A 70 3.26 5.51 -2.67
C VAL A 70 4.26 5.67 -1.53
N GLU A 71 3.79 6.14 -0.39
CA GLU A 71 4.57 6.18 0.84
C GLU A 71 4.46 4.85 1.59
N LEU A 72 5.58 4.32 2.07
CA LEU A 72 5.63 3.07 2.83
C LEU A 72 6.21 3.33 4.21
N ILE A 73 5.38 3.16 5.25
CA ILE A 73 5.75 3.34 6.65
C ILE A 73 5.81 1.97 7.33
N LEU A 74 7.02 1.54 7.68
CA LEU A 74 7.27 0.31 8.44
C LEU A 74 7.23 0.59 9.94
N ASN A 75 7.09 -0.47 10.75
CA ASN A 75 6.94 -0.37 12.22
C ASN A 75 5.77 0.53 12.65
N ALA A 76 4.74 0.64 11.83
CA ALA A 76 3.59 1.48 12.11
C ALA A 76 2.79 0.93 13.30
N LYS A 77 2.51 1.79 14.28
CA LYS A 77 1.56 1.53 15.37
C LYS A 77 0.34 2.42 15.16
N VAL A 78 -0.77 1.79 14.81
CA VAL A 78 -2.04 2.48 14.55
C VAL A 78 -2.91 2.35 15.79
N GLN A 79 -3.43 3.48 16.28
CA GLN A 79 -4.24 3.59 17.50
C GLN A 79 -5.64 4.11 17.17
#